data_AF-A0A4R4QGA9-F1
#
_entry.id   AF-A0A4R4QGA9-F1
#
_cell.length_a   1.000
_cell.length_b   1.000
_cell.length_c   1.000
_cell.angle_alpha   90.00
_cell.angle_beta   90.00
_cell.angle_gamma   90.00
#
_symmetry.space_group_name_H-M   'P 1'
#
loop_
_entity.id
_entity.type
_entity.pdbx_description
1 polymer ?
#
loop_
_entity_poly.entity_id
_entity_poly.type
_entity_poly.pdbx_seq_one_letter_code
_entity_poly.pdbx_strand_id
1 'polypeptide(L)'
;MAHCLHALCILDSPNGPCLTEPQTEPAVIDAAHLARQRAFSERTFGPGPRTAGILDHIRKELAEIAAAPGDLGEWVDVVILALDGAWRAGHEPQAIVDAIVAKQAKNEARTWPDWRTVAPDRAIEHDRGADIPPPALDESDPRYAAPFLAGMQAARMAIVKRGWTTDAPMTTAEAVAVIGRERAELIHFLTIPDQP
;
A
#
# COMPACT_ATOMS: atom_id res chain seq x y z
N MET A 1 60.96 10.34 21.78
CA MET A 1 61.48 11.72 21.80
C MET A 1 60.91 12.41 20.56
N ALA A 2 59.77 13.09 20.66
CA ALA A 2 59.66 14.50 21.06
C ALA A 2 60.41 15.43 20.07
N HIS A 3 59.65 16.06 19.16
CA HIS A 3 59.51 17.54 19.02
C HIS A 3 60.67 18.20 18.20
N CYS A 4 60.53 19.29 17.44
CA CYS A 4 59.47 20.27 17.20
C CYS A 4 59.92 21.22 16.07
N LEU A 5 58.94 21.70 15.30
CA LEU A 5 58.69 23.08 14.84
C LEU A 5 59.77 23.96 14.15
N HIS A 6 59.42 24.40 12.94
CA HIS A 6 59.17 25.80 12.58
C HIS A 6 57.87 25.79 11.74
N ALA A 7 56.91 26.71 11.83
CA ALA A 7 56.90 28.05 12.37
C ALA A 7 55.48 28.41 12.82
N LEU A 8 55.44 29.28 13.83
CA LEU A 8 54.27 29.93 14.39
C LEU A 8 53.72 31.04 13.46
N CYS A 9 52.48 31.42 13.76
CA CYS A 9 51.88 32.74 13.60
C CYS A 9 51.22 33.13 12.26
N ILE A 10 49.94 32.77 12.12
CA ILE A 10 48.92 33.72 11.64
C ILE A 10 47.80 33.78 12.70
N LEU A 11 47.96 34.76 13.58
CA LEU A 11 46.95 35.62 14.21
C LEU A 11 45.57 35.01 14.56
N ASP A 12 45.39 34.77 15.87
CA ASP A 12 44.10 34.82 16.57
C ASP A 12 43.41 36.17 16.27
N SER A 13 42.42 36.14 15.39
CA SER A 13 41.40 37.19 15.32
C SER A 13 40.24 36.76 16.21
N PRO A 14 39.89 37.49 17.29
CA PRO A 14 38.75 37.14 18.15
C PRO A 14 37.38 37.28 17.45
N ASN A 15 37.37 37.68 16.17
CA ASN A 15 36.17 37.83 15.33
C ASN A 15 36.29 37.11 13.98
N GLY A 16 37.14 36.07 13.86
CA GLY A 16 37.10 35.20 12.68
C GLY A 16 35.75 34.48 12.59
N PRO A 17 35.14 34.33 11.38
CA PRO A 17 33.88 33.62 11.26
C PRO A 17 34.06 32.23 11.83
N CYS A 18 33.31 31.92 12.89
CA CYS A 18 33.15 30.57 13.40
C CYS A 18 32.72 29.72 12.21
N LEU A 19 33.62 28.86 11.73
CA LEU A 19 33.31 27.89 10.69
C LEU A 19 32.31 26.91 11.32
N THR A 20 31.03 27.26 11.27
CA THR A 20 29.95 26.37 11.67
C THR A 20 30.03 25.16 10.75
N GLU A 21 30.25 23.98 11.32
CA GLU A 21 30.16 22.72 10.57
C GLU A 21 28.86 22.72 9.77
N PRO A 22 28.87 22.30 8.49
CA PRO A 22 27.66 22.25 7.69
C PRO A 22 26.63 21.39 8.42
N GLN A 23 25.58 22.03 8.93
CA GLN A 23 24.46 21.37 9.56
C GLN A 23 23.85 20.46 8.49
N THR A 24 24.03 19.15 8.64
CA THR A 24 23.36 18.20 7.77
C THR A 24 21.95 18.05 8.32
N GLU A 25 21.02 18.82 7.76
CA GLU A 25 19.60 18.69 8.07
C GLU A 25 19.19 17.22 7.91
N PRO A 26 18.34 16.69 8.82
CA PRO A 26 17.91 15.30 8.76
C PRO A 26 17.18 15.02 7.44
N ALA A 27 17.35 13.81 6.91
CA ALA A 27 16.62 13.38 5.72
C ALA A 27 15.12 13.30 6.02
N VAL A 28 14.30 13.85 5.13
CA VAL A 28 12.83 13.87 5.24
C VAL A 28 12.18 13.37 3.95
N ILE A 29 11.05 12.67 4.12
CA ILE A 29 10.11 12.38 3.03
C ILE A 29 9.07 13.50 3.04
N ASP A 30 9.30 14.51 2.20
CA ASP A 30 8.44 15.68 2.03
C ASP A 30 7.94 15.80 0.58
N ALA A 31 7.10 16.80 0.31
CA ALA A 31 6.59 17.03 -1.05
C ALA A 31 7.70 17.25 -2.09
N ALA A 32 8.83 17.86 -1.69
CA ALA A 32 9.97 18.05 -2.59
C ALA A 32 10.64 16.72 -2.93
N HIS A 33 10.79 15.82 -1.96
CA HIS A 33 11.27 14.45 -2.18
C HIS A 33 10.36 13.70 -3.14
N LEU A 34 9.05 13.69 -2.91
CA LEU A 34 8.07 13.01 -3.76
C LEU A 34 8.04 13.61 -5.18
N ALA A 35 8.22 14.92 -5.33
CA ALA A 35 8.34 15.55 -6.65
C ALA A 35 9.60 15.07 -7.41
N ARG A 36 10.75 14.95 -6.73
CA ARG A 36 11.98 14.39 -7.32
C ARG A 36 11.80 12.92 -7.69
N GLN A 37 11.16 12.14 -6.82
CA GLN A 37 10.83 10.74 -7.07
C GLN A 37 9.94 10.58 -8.31
N ARG A 38 8.84 11.33 -8.41
CA ARG A 38 7.96 11.37 -9.58
C ARG A 38 8.73 11.68 -10.86
N ALA A 39 9.55 12.74 -10.85
CA ALA A 39 10.32 13.14 -12.02
C ALA A 39 11.35 12.08 -12.45
N PHE A 40 11.96 11.36 -11.51
CA PHE A 40 12.81 10.21 -11.83
C PHE A 40 12.00 9.06 -12.42
N SER A 41 10.91 8.66 -11.76
CA SER A 41 10.07 7.55 -12.18
C SER A 41 9.46 7.74 -13.57
N GLU A 42 8.94 8.93 -13.87
CA GLU A 42 8.35 9.24 -15.18
C GLU A 42 9.39 9.15 -16.30
N ARG A 43 10.60 9.66 -16.07
CA ARG A 43 11.69 9.59 -17.06
C ARG A 43 12.22 8.17 -17.25
N THR A 44 12.33 7.39 -16.18
CA THR A 44 12.95 6.07 -16.20
C THR A 44 11.99 4.97 -16.66
N PHE A 45 10.76 4.97 -16.14
CA PHE A 45 9.77 3.91 -16.34
C PHE A 45 8.63 4.33 -17.28
N GLY A 46 8.67 5.58 -17.76
CA GLY A 46 7.71 6.14 -18.69
C GLY A 46 6.43 6.68 -18.03
N PRO A 47 5.59 7.37 -18.81
CA PRO A 47 4.40 8.02 -18.31
C PRO A 47 3.24 7.04 -18.05
N GLY A 48 2.17 7.58 -17.46
CA GLY A 48 0.88 6.92 -17.31
C GLY A 48 0.71 6.11 -16.01
N PRO A 49 -0.47 5.47 -15.83
CA PRO A 49 -0.85 4.87 -14.55
C PRO A 49 0.03 3.70 -14.08
N ARG A 50 0.53 2.87 -15.02
CA ARG A 50 1.40 1.70 -14.77
C ARG A 50 0.97 0.76 -13.62
N THR A 51 -0.28 0.83 -13.17
CA THR A 51 -0.75 0.20 -11.93
C THR A 51 -0.49 -1.31 -11.91
N ALA A 52 -0.75 -2.00 -13.03
CA ALA A 52 -0.50 -3.43 -13.12
C ALA A 52 0.99 -3.79 -12.91
N GLY A 53 1.91 -2.99 -13.47
CA GLY A 53 3.35 -3.20 -13.31
C GLY A 53 3.85 -2.89 -11.90
N ILE A 54 3.32 -1.85 -11.26
CA ILE A 54 3.64 -1.51 -9.87
C ILE A 54 3.15 -2.61 -8.93
N LEU A 55 1.91 -3.11 -9.13
CA LEU A 55 1.37 -4.20 -8.33
C LEU A 55 2.13 -5.52 -8.56
N ASP A 56 2.59 -5.78 -9.78
CA ASP A 56 3.49 -6.91 -10.06
C ASP A 56 4.80 -6.78 -9.27
N HIS A 57 5.41 -5.59 -9.28
CA HIS A 57 6.67 -5.35 -8.56
C HIS A 57 6.50 -5.47 -7.05
N ILE A 58 5.46 -4.87 -6.47
CA ILE A 58 5.16 -5.00 -5.03
C ILE A 58 5.02 -6.47 -4.62
N ARG A 59 4.46 -7.35 -5.46
CA ARG A 59 4.39 -8.79 -5.13
C ARG A 59 5.76 -9.45 -5.08
N LYS A 60 6.71 -9.03 -5.91
CA LYS A 60 8.10 -9.51 -5.88
C LYS A 60 8.79 -9.04 -4.60
N GLU A 61 8.70 -7.76 -4.29
CA GLU A 61 9.27 -7.19 -3.04
C GLU A 61 8.70 -7.87 -1.79
N LEU A 62 7.41 -8.20 -1.77
CA LEU A 62 6.82 -8.95 -0.66
C LEU A 62 7.41 -10.37 -0.51
N ALA A 63 7.80 -11.01 -1.61
CA ALA A 63 8.51 -12.29 -1.56
C ALA A 63 9.96 -12.12 -1.08
N GLU A 64 10.62 -11.03 -1.44
CA GLU A 64 11.98 -10.69 -0.98
C GLU A 64 11.99 -10.36 0.52
N ILE A 65 11.02 -9.58 1.01
CA ILE A 65 10.77 -9.37 2.45
C ILE A 65 10.53 -10.71 3.18
N ALA A 66 9.75 -11.62 2.60
CA ALA A 66 9.51 -12.92 3.21
C ALA A 66 10.79 -13.77 3.32
N ALA A 67 11.72 -13.61 2.37
CA ALA A 67 13.02 -14.29 2.39
C ALA A 67 14.04 -13.62 3.34
N ALA A 68 14.01 -12.29 3.45
CA ALA A 68 14.97 -11.49 4.23
C ALA A 68 14.27 -10.38 5.05
N PRO A 69 13.42 -10.71 6.04
CA PRO A 69 12.56 -9.72 6.72
C PRO A 69 13.32 -8.68 7.55
N GLY A 70 14.60 -8.93 7.85
CA GLY A 70 15.49 -8.00 8.55
C GLY A 70 16.23 -7.03 7.63
N ASP A 71 16.11 -7.17 6.32
CA ASP A 71 16.68 -6.24 5.36
C ASP A 71 15.76 -5.02 5.22
N LEU A 72 16.25 -3.84 5.62
CA LEU A 72 15.51 -2.59 5.52
C LEU A 72 15.24 -2.19 4.06
N GLY A 73 16.13 -2.56 3.12
CA GLY A 73 16.00 -2.22 1.70
C GLY A 73 14.68 -2.71 1.12
N GLU A 74 14.35 -3.97 1.37
CA GLU A 74 13.15 -4.63 0.85
C GLU A 74 11.85 -3.95 1.32
N TRP A 75 11.82 -3.50 2.58
CA TRP A 75 10.70 -2.70 3.09
C TRP A 75 10.61 -1.32 2.43
N VAL A 76 11.76 -0.69 2.18
CA VAL A 76 11.84 0.62 1.52
C VAL A 76 11.40 0.53 0.06
N ASP A 77 11.69 -0.57 -0.64
CA ASP A 77 11.23 -0.77 -2.01
C ASP A 77 9.70 -0.79 -2.12
N VAL A 78 9.01 -1.47 -1.19
CA VAL A 78 7.54 -1.40 -1.10
C VAL A 78 7.04 0.03 -0.85
N VAL A 79 7.71 0.81 0.00
CA VAL A 79 7.34 2.22 0.26
C VAL A 79 7.50 3.07 -1.00
N ILE A 80 8.63 2.94 -1.70
CA ILE A 80 8.91 3.67 -2.94
C ILE A 80 7.87 3.33 -4.01
N LEU A 81 7.53 2.04 -4.16
CA LEU A 81 6.53 1.57 -5.12
C LEU A 81 5.10 2.04 -4.78
N ALA A 82 4.73 2.07 -3.50
CA ALA A 82 3.43 2.57 -3.06
C ALA A 82 3.28 4.08 -3.35
N LEU A 83 4.33 4.87 -3.09
CA LEU A 83 4.38 6.29 -3.45
C LEU A 83 4.33 6.49 -4.97
N ASP A 84 4.99 5.62 -5.74
CA ASP A 84 4.94 5.62 -7.20
C ASP A 84 3.51 5.41 -7.72
N GLY A 85 2.81 4.42 -7.15
CA GLY A 85 1.41 4.15 -7.46
C GLY A 85 0.49 5.34 -7.15
N ALA A 86 0.72 6.02 -6.02
CA ALA A 86 -0.10 7.14 -5.60
C ALA A 86 -0.02 8.34 -6.56
N TRP A 87 1.18 8.76 -6.97
CA TRP A 87 1.28 9.88 -7.91
C TRP A 87 0.78 9.49 -9.30
N ARG A 88 0.99 8.25 -9.74
CA ARG A 88 0.48 7.75 -11.03
C ARG A 88 -1.04 7.63 -11.08
N ALA A 89 -1.69 7.54 -9.92
CA ALA A 89 -3.14 7.66 -9.78
C ALA A 89 -3.63 9.12 -9.88
N GLY A 90 -2.73 10.09 -10.05
CA GLY A 90 -3.06 11.51 -10.25
C GLY A 90 -2.97 12.37 -8.99
N HIS A 91 -2.37 11.87 -7.91
CA HIS A 91 -2.21 12.63 -6.68
C HIS A 91 -0.91 13.46 -6.70
N GLU A 92 -1.03 14.73 -6.30
CA GLU A 92 0.13 15.61 -6.17
C GLU A 92 0.96 15.29 -4.91
N PRO A 93 2.28 15.54 -4.90
CA PRO A 93 3.18 15.20 -3.81
C PRO A 93 2.68 15.60 -2.41
N GLN A 94 2.21 16.83 -2.24
CA GLN A 94 1.70 17.29 -0.95
C GLN A 94 0.43 16.54 -0.53
N ALA A 95 -0.47 16.25 -1.48
CA ALA A 95 -1.69 15.51 -1.19
C ALA A 95 -1.39 14.07 -0.73
N ILE A 96 -0.31 13.46 -1.21
CA ILE A 96 0.15 12.13 -0.76
C ILE A 96 0.66 12.22 0.68
N VAL A 97 1.50 13.20 1.00
CA VAL A 97 1.99 13.43 2.38
C VAL A 97 0.82 13.67 3.34
N ASP A 98 -0.10 14.55 2.98
CA ASP A 98 -1.28 14.86 3.78
C ASP A 98 -2.16 13.61 3.99
N ALA A 99 -2.32 12.79 2.96
CA ALA A 99 -3.09 11.54 3.04
C ALA A 99 -2.42 10.51 3.97
N ILE A 100 -1.09 10.39 3.97
CA ILE A 100 -0.36 9.53 4.89
C ILE A 100 -0.57 9.99 6.34
N VAL A 101 -0.39 11.28 6.61
CA VAL A 101 -0.57 11.86 7.95
C VAL A 101 -2.02 11.69 8.43
N ALA A 102 -3.00 12.02 7.58
CA ALA A 102 -4.42 11.87 7.91
C ALA A 102 -4.81 10.40 8.14
N LYS A 103 -4.25 9.48 7.35
CA LYS A 103 -4.49 8.03 7.52
C LYS A 103 -3.90 7.52 8.83
N GLN A 104 -2.71 7.98 9.20
CA GLN A 104 -2.08 7.63 10.47
C GLN A 104 -2.91 8.13 11.65
N ALA A 105 -3.32 9.41 11.65
CA ALA A 105 -4.19 9.96 12.68
C ALA A 105 -5.53 9.20 12.80
N LYS A 106 -6.12 8.79 11.66
CA LYS A 106 -7.32 7.93 11.66
C LYS A 106 -7.06 6.56 12.26
N ASN A 107 -5.89 5.96 12.02
CA ASN A 107 -5.53 4.66 12.60
C ASN A 107 -5.32 4.76 14.10
N GLU A 108 -4.69 5.83 14.59
CA GLU A 108 -4.47 6.10 16.01
C GLU A 108 -5.78 6.35 16.78
N ALA A 109 -6.78 6.92 16.12
CA ALA A 109 -8.09 7.19 16.72
C ALA A 109 -9.03 5.97 16.77
N ARG A 110 -8.64 4.81 16.23
CA ARG A 110 -9.46 3.59 16.23
C ARG A 110 -9.29 2.79 17.52
N THR A 111 -10.31 1.99 17.83
CA THR A 111 -10.19 0.93 18.82
C THR A 111 -9.54 -0.30 18.17
N TRP A 112 -8.53 -0.84 18.84
CA TRP A 112 -7.79 -2.03 18.42
C TRP A 112 -7.84 -3.08 19.51
N PRO A 113 -7.93 -4.38 19.16
CA PRO A 113 -7.83 -5.45 20.15
C PRO A 113 -6.42 -5.48 20.76
N ASP A 114 -6.29 -6.07 21.96
CA ASP A 114 -4.96 -6.34 22.54
C ASP A 114 -4.20 -7.30 21.62
N TRP A 115 -3.09 -6.82 21.06
CA TRP A 115 -2.26 -7.58 20.12
C TRP A 115 -1.80 -8.93 20.69
N ARG A 116 -1.71 -9.06 22.02
CA ARG A 116 -1.34 -10.34 22.68
C ARG A 116 -2.40 -11.43 22.52
N THR A 117 -3.62 -11.06 22.16
CA THR A 117 -4.75 -11.98 21.95
C THR A 117 -4.87 -12.43 20.49
N VAL A 118 -4.07 -11.86 19.59
CA VAL A 118 -4.04 -12.20 18.16
C VAL A 118 -2.76 -12.97 17.86
N ALA A 119 -2.85 -14.01 17.03
CA ALA A 119 -1.67 -14.79 16.63
C ALA A 119 -0.67 -13.90 15.87
N PRO A 120 0.65 -13.99 16.14
CA PRO A 120 1.65 -13.11 15.51
C PRO A 120 1.72 -13.18 13.98
N ASP A 121 1.22 -14.26 13.37
CA ASP A 121 1.16 -14.49 11.93
C ASP A 121 -0.16 -14.02 11.28
N ARG A 122 -1.04 -13.39 12.07
CA ARG A 122 -2.33 -12.88 11.60
C ARG A 122 -2.37 -11.36 11.64
N ALA A 123 -3.06 -10.79 10.67
CA ALA A 123 -3.35 -9.36 10.67
C ALA A 123 -4.23 -9.00 11.86
N ILE A 124 -3.88 -7.91 12.54
CA ILE A 124 -4.73 -7.26 13.53
C ILE A 124 -5.61 -6.25 12.78
N GLU A 125 -6.92 -6.36 12.93
CA GLU A 125 -7.88 -5.40 12.41
C GLU A 125 -8.48 -4.56 13.54
N HIS A 126 -8.96 -3.36 13.20
CA HIS A 126 -9.68 -2.51 14.15
C HIS A 126 -11.10 -3.03 14.37
N ASP A 127 -11.68 -2.72 15.52
CA ASP A 127 -13.05 -3.14 15.85
C ASP A 127 -14.05 -2.44 14.92
N ARG A 128 -14.67 -3.22 14.03
CA ARG A 128 -15.71 -2.72 13.11
C ARG A 128 -17.07 -2.54 13.79
N GLY A 129 -17.20 -2.87 15.08
CA GLY A 129 -18.47 -2.78 15.83
C GLY A 129 -19.04 -1.36 15.97
N ALA A 130 -18.24 -0.33 15.66
CA ALA A 130 -18.67 1.07 15.59
C ALA A 130 -18.96 1.56 14.15
N ASP A 131 -18.63 0.76 13.12
CA ASP A 131 -19.04 1.05 11.75
C ASP A 131 -20.50 0.59 11.61
N ILE A 132 -21.45 1.51 11.83
CA ILE A 132 -22.86 1.26 11.51
C ILE A 132 -22.89 0.76 10.06
N PRO A 133 -23.30 -0.51 9.80
CA PRO A 133 -23.51 -0.95 8.43
C PRO A 133 -24.51 0.02 7.81
N PRO A 134 -24.35 0.43 6.53
CA PRO A 134 -25.43 1.14 5.86
C PRO A 134 -26.74 0.38 6.12
N PRO A 135 -27.85 1.07 6.44
CA PRO A 135 -29.10 0.39 6.77
C PRO A 135 -29.34 -0.67 5.70
N ALA A 136 -29.71 -1.88 6.14
CA ALA A 136 -30.02 -2.98 5.24
C ALA A 136 -30.89 -2.43 4.11
N LEU A 137 -30.42 -2.59 2.88
CA LEU A 137 -31.15 -2.07 1.72
C LEU A 137 -32.55 -2.67 1.79
N ASP A 138 -33.56 -1.80 1.78
CA ASP A 138 -34.92 -2.24 1.56
C ASP A 138 -35.00 -2.81 0.15
N GLU A 139 -35.02 -4.14 0.03
CA GLU A 139 -35.10 -4.85 -1.26
C GLU A 139 -36.40 -4.53 -2.02
N SER A 140 -37.38 -3.91 -1.36
CA SER A 140 -38.60 -3.42 -1.97
C SER A 140 -38.50 -1.97 -2.49
N ASP A 141 -37.38 -1.28 -2.27
CA ASP A 141 -37.16 0.08 -2.77
C ASP A 141 -36.91 0.08 -4.29
N PRO A 142 -37.81 0.67 -5.10
CA PRO A 142 -37.69 0.70 -6.56
C PRO A 142 -36.46 1.46 -7.07
N ARG A 143 -35.78 2.25 -6.22
CA ARG A 143 -34.53 2.95 -6.57
C ARG A 143 -33.33 2.01 -6.68
N TYR A 144 -33.36 0.85 -6.00
CA TYR A 144 -32.24 -0.10 -5.93
C TYR A 144 -32.47 -1.39 -6.74
N ALA A 145 -33.72 -1.72 -7.09
CA ALA A 145 -34.06 -2.96 -7.80
C ALA A 145 -33.55 -3.03 -9.26
N ALA A 146 -33.54 -1.91 -10.00
CA ALA A 146 -33.24 -1.92 -11.44
C ALA A 146 -31.73 -2.08 -11.78
N PRO A 147 -30.78 -1.38 -11.13
CA PRO A 147 -29.36 -1.53 -11.43
C PRO A 147 -28.76 -2.84 -10.90
N PHE A 148 -29.25 -3.31 -9.76
CA PHE A 148 -28.76 -4.53 -9.10
C PHE A 148 -29.15 -5.79 -9.86
N LEU A 149 -30.39 -5.88 -10.36
CA LEU A 149 -30.88 -7.02 -11.13
C LEU A 149 -30.18 -7.14 -12.50
N ALA A 150 -29.87 -6.01 -13.14
CA ALA A 150 -29.10 -5.97 -14.39
C ALA A 150 -27.66 -6.48 -14.20
N GLY A 151 -27.00 -6.10 -13.09
CA GLY A 151 -25.66 -6.59 -12.73
C GLY A 151 -25.63 -8.09 -12.45
N MET A 152 -26.64 -8.62 -11.74
CA MET A 152 -26.75 -10.07 -11.48
C MET A 152 -27.06 -10.89 -12.74
N GLN A 153 -27.88 -10.38 -13.65
CA GLN A 153 -28.14 -11.03 -14.94
C GLN A 153 -26.88 -11.09 -15.81
N ALA A 154 -26.07 -10.03 -15.81
CA ALA A 154 -24.78 -10.01 -16.52
C ALA A 154 -23.77 -11.02 -15.94
N ALA A 155 -23.69 -11.11 -14.60
CA ALA A 155 -22.86 -12.11 -13.93
C ALA A 155 -23.32 -13.56 -14.22
N ARG A 156 -24.63 -13.81 -14.21
CA ARG A 156 -25.22 -15.10 -14.57
C ARG A 156 -24.93 -15.51 -16.02
N MET A 157 -24.99 -14.57 -16.96
CA MET A 157 -24.66 -14.82 -18.37
C MET A 157 -23.16 -15.10 -18.58
N ALA A 158 -22.28 -14.43 -17.83
CA ALA A 158 -20.84 -14.68 -17.89
C ALA A 158 -20.45 -16.08 -17.36
N ILE A 159 -21.14 -16.56 -16.33
CA ILE A 159 -20.95 -17.91 -15.76
C ILE A 159 -21.40 -19.00 -16.74
N VAL A 160 -22.60 -18.85 -17.33
CA VAL A 160 -23.14 -19.80 -18.32
C VAL A 160 -22.26 -19.87 -19.58
N LYS A 161 -21.75 -18.73 -20.07
CA LYS A 161 -20.90 -18.67 -21.27
C LYS A 161 -19.52 -19.33 -21.07
N ARG A 162 -19.07 -19.50 -19.81
CA ARG A 162 -17.80 -20.14 -19.44
C ARG A 162 -17.94 -21.64 -19.10
N GLY A 163 -19.13 -22.22 -19.24
CA GLY A 163 -19.36 -23.66 -19.09
C GLY A 163 -19.36 -24.18 -17.65
N TRP A 164 -19.49 -23.29 -16.66
CA TRP A 164 -19.62 -23.69 -15.26
C TRP A 164 -21.12 -23.89 -14.95
N THR A 165 -21.58 -25.13 -15.05
CA THR A 165 -22.90 -25.53 -14.54
C THR A 165 -22.73 -26.57 -13.46
N THR A 166 -23.35 -26.36 -12.30
CA THR A 166 -23.75 -27.47 -11.42
C THR A 166 -25.20 -27.80 -11.77
N ASP A 167 -25.50 -29.06 -12.08
CA ASP A 167 -26.82 -29.54 -12.56
C ASP A 167 -27.95 -29.53 -11.51
N ALA A 168 -27.91 -28.64 -10.52
CA ALA A 168 -28.97 -28.49 -9.53
C ALA A 168 -29.33 -27.02 -9.29
N PRO A 169 -30.62 -26.69 -9.07
CA PRO A 169 -31.05 -25.33 -8.77
C PRO A 169 -30.53 -24.91 -7.39
N MET A 170 -29.54 -24.03 -7.38
CA MET A 170 -28.94 -23.46 -6.18
C MET A 170 -29.70 -22.19 -5.75
N THR A 171 -29.99 -22.05 -4.47
CA THR A 171 -30.57 -20.83 -3.90
C THR A 171 -29.56 -19.68 -3.88
N THR A 172 -30.02 -18.44 -3.81
CA THR A 172 -29.15 -17.25 -3.74
C THR A 172 -28.14 -17.33 -2.57
N ALA A 173 -28.55 -17.88 -1.43
CA ALA A 173 -27.70 -18.06 -0.27
C ALA A 173 -26.58 -19.09 -0.50
N GLU A 174 -26.88 -20.18 -1.20
CA GLU A 174 -25.89 -21.20 -1.57
C GLU A 174 -24.91 -20.67 -2.63
N ALA A 175 -25.38 -19.86 -3.59
CA ALA A 175 -24.52 -19.21 -4.57
C ALA A 175 -23.54 -18.22 -3.93
N VAL A 176 -24.00 -17.44 -2.94
CA VAL A 176 -23.13 -16.54 -2.14
C VAL A 176 -22.12 -17.34 -1.30
N ALA A 177 -22.52 -18.50 -0.76
CA ALA A 177 -21.62 -19.38 -0.02
C ALA A 177 -20.58 -20.09 -0.91
N VAL A 178 -20.91 -20.39 -2.17
CA VAL A 178 -19.97 -20.95 -3.17
C VAL A 178 -19.00 -19.86 -3.65
N ILE A 179 -19.50 -18.67 -4.01
CA ILE A 179 -18.66 -17.52 -4.40
C ILE A 179 -17.76 -17.08 -3.22
N GLY A 180 -18.26 -17.18 -1.98
CA GLY A 180 -17.50 -16.89 -0.77
C GLY A 180 -16.42 -17.92 -0.45
N ARG A 181 -16.67 -19.22 -0.69
CA ARG A 181 -15.67 -20.29 -0.50
C ARG A 181 -14.61 -20.30 -1.61
N GLU A 182 -14.98 -20.04 -2.86
CA GLU A 182 -14.00 -20.01 -3.96
C GLU A 182 -13.14 -18.75 -3.99
N ARG A 183 -13.51 -17.67 -3.29
CA ARG A 183 -12.59 -16.56 -3.02
C ARG A 183 -11.38 -16.97 -2.17
N ALA A 184 -11.47 -18.07 -1.41
CA ALA A 184 -10.34 -18.62 -0.67
C ALA A 184 -9.45 -19.52 -1.56
N GLU A 185 -10.01 -20.25 -2.53
CA GLU A 185 -9.23 -21.10 -3.45
C GLU A 185 -8.62 -20.32 -4.63
N LEU A 186 -9.23 -19.22 -5.09
CA LEU A 186 -8.62 -18.29 -6.05
C LEU A 186 -7.39 -17.57 -5.48
N ILE A 187 -7.29 -17.44 -4.15
CA ILE A 187 -6.06 -16.96 -3.50
C ILE A 187 -5.00 -18.07 -3.48
N HIS A 188 -5.38 -19.35 -3.44
CA HIS A 188 -4.42 -20.45 -3.46
C HIS A 188 -3.83 -20.71 -4.86
N PHE A 189 -4.63 -20.56 -5.93
CA PHE A 189 -4.16 -20.76 -7.32
C PHE A 189 -3.36 -19.59 -7.91
N LEU A 190 -3.34 -18.43 -7.24
CA LEU A 190 -2.46 -17.30 -7.59
C LEU A 190 -1.11 -17.32 -6.82
N THR A 191 -0.83 -18.40 -6.08
CA THR A 191 0.39 -18.59 -5.26
C THR A 191 1.12 -19.92 -5.54
N ILE A 192 1.20 -20.35 -6.80
CA ILE A 192 2.19 -21.34 -7.21
C ILE A 192 2.95 -20.76 -8.41
N PRO A 193 4.27 -20.49 -8.30
CA PRO A 193 5.06 -20.13 -9.47
C PRO A 193 5.19 -21.38 -10.37
N ASP A 194 4.90 -21.23 -11.65
CA ASP A 194 5.26 -22.24 -12.65
C ASP A 194 6.75 -22.57 -12.51
N GLN A 195 7.04 -23.82 -12.19
CA GLN A 195 8.35 -24.45 -12.38
C GLN A 195 8.32 -25.16 -13.75
N PRO A 196 9.47 -25.30 -14.43
CA PRO A 196 9.64 -25.13 -15.88
C PRO A 196 8.86 -26.09 -16.79
#